data_AF-A0A9E0KK41-F1
#
_entry.id   AF-A0A9E0KK41-F1
#
_cell.length_a   1.000
_cell.length_b   1.000
_cell.length_c   1.000
_cell.angle_alpha   90.00
_cell.angle_beta   90.00
_cell.angle_gamma   90.00
#
_symmetry.space_group_name_H-M   'P 1'
#
loop_
_entity.id
_entity.type
_entity.pdbx_description
1 polymer ?
#
loop_
_entity_poly.entity_id
_entity_poly.type
_entity_poly.pdbx_seq_one_letter_code
_entity_poly.pdbx_strand_id
1 'polypeptide(L)' 'MKAFLIIIGTILSAIGFFQGYQYIMNYSSLSAYGKGFIWGNVILLVIGIGLIIIAFRKNKKK' A
#
# COMPACT_ATOMS: atom_id res chain seq x y z
N MET A 1 -19.19 7.43 1.18
CA MET A 1 -18.44 6.19 0.85
C MET A 1 -17.16 6.46 0.06
N LYS A 2 -17.16 7.29 -0.99
CA LYS A 2 -15.94 7.59 -1.78
C LYS A 2 -14.82 8.22 -0.93
N ALA A 3 -15.13 9.27 -0.17
CA ALA A 3 -14.15 9.95 0.68
C ALA A 3 -13.48 8.99 1.69
N PHE A 4 -14.27 8.11 2.32
CA PHE A 4 -13.77 7.08 3.24
C PHE A 4 -12.77 6.12 2.58
N LEU A 5 -13.10 5.58 1.39
CA LEU A 5 -12.21 4.69 0.65
C LEU A 5 -10.91 5.39 0.21
N ILE A 6 -11.01 6.67 -0.18
CA ILE A 6 -9.84 7.48 -0.53
C ILE A 6 -8.96 7.72 0.70
N ILE A 7 -9.54 8.13 1.83
CA ILE A 7 -8.79 8.39 3.06
C ILE A 7 -8.06 7.13 3.53
N ILE A 8 -8.77 6.00 3.62
CA ILE A 8 -8.16 4.72 4.03
C ILE A 8 -7.11 4.24 3.04
N GLY A 9 -7.41 4.32 1.74
CA GLY A 9 -6.47 3.91 0.70
C GLY A 9 -5.20 4.75 0.71
N THR A 10 -5.30 6.06 0.95
CA THR A 10 -4.15 6.95 1.10
C THR A 10 -3.33 6.62 2.34
N ILE A 11 -3.96 6.38 3.48
CA ILE A 11 -3.26 5.99 4.73
C ILE A 11 -2.51 4.66 4.53
N LEU A 12 -3.17 3.63 3.99
CA LEU A 12 -2.56 2.33 3.71
C LEU A 12 -1.38 2.45 2.73
N SER A 13 -1.55 3.23 1.67
CA SER A 13 -0.49 3.45 0.67
C SER A 13 0.71 4.18 1.30
N ALA A 14 0.47 5.19 2.13
CA ALA A 14 1.52 5.91 2.82
C ALA A 14 2.28 4.98 3.78
N ILE A 15 1.58 4.19 4.60
CA ILE A 15 2.21 3.23 5.52
C ILE A 15 3.09 2.23 4.76
N GLY A 16 2.54 1.60 3.72
CA GLY A 16 3.27 0.63 2.89
C GLY A 16 4.50 1.25 2.22
N PHE A 17 4.39 2.48 1.72
CA PHE A 17 5.49 3.19 1.08
C PHE A 17 6.60 3.57 2.06
N PHE A 18 6.26 4.25 3.17
CA PHE A 18 7.24 4.73 4.15
C PHE A 18 7.96 3.57 4.85
N GLN A 19 7.23 2.54 5.26
CA GLN A 19 7.84 1.38 5.94
C GLN A 19 8.61 0.48 4.97
N GLY A 20 8.13 0.32 3.74
CA GLY A 20 8.82 -0.48 2.72
C GLY A 20 10.11 0.15 2.22
N TYR A 21 10.12 1.48 2.05
CA TYR A 21 11.27 2.22 1.51
C TYR A 21 12.52 2.11 2.38
N GLN A 22 12.36 2.12 3.71
CA GLN A 22 13.48 2.09 4.66
C GLN A 22 14.41 0.86 4.48
N TYR A 23 13.85 -0.27 4.08
CA TYR A 23 14.59 -1.54 4.02
C TYR A 23 14.91 -2.01 2.60
N ILE A 24 14.43 -1.28 1.58
CA ILE A 24 14.58 -1.68 0.17
C ILE A 24 16.04 -1.59 -0.30
N MET A 25 16.78 -0.59 0.19
CA MET A 25 18.19 -0.37 -0.18
C MET A 25 19.13 -1.46 0.36
N ASN A 26 18.75 -2.13 1.46
CA ASN A 26 19.55 -3.17 2.11
C ASN A 26 18.94 -4.58 1.93
N TYR A 27 18.09 -4.77 0.93
CA TYR A 27 17.31 -6.00 0.72
C TYR A 27 18.16 -7.28 0.71
N SER A 28 19.35 -7.22 0.14
CA SER A 28 20.30 -8.34 0.04
C SER A 28 20.78 -8.82 1.42
N SER A 29 20.92 -7.89 2.37
CA SER A 29 21.39 -8.15 3.74
C SER A 29 20.26 -8.48 4.72
N LEU A 30 19.01 -8.47 4.25
CA LEU A 30 17.85 -8.74 5.11
C LEU A 30 17.62 -10.25 5.34
N SER A 31 17.25 -10.58 6.56
CA SER A 31 16.76 -11.92 6.91
C SER A 31 15.51 -12.29 6.12
N ALA A 32 15.17 -13.58 6.06
CA ALA A 32 13.95 -14.05 5.40
C ALA A 32 12.69 -13.31 5.92
N TYR A 33 12.63 -13.04 7.23
CA TYR A 33 11.57 -12.24 7.84
C TYR A 33 11.56 -10.79 7.32
N GLY A 34 12.72 -10.14 7.25
CA GLY A 34 12.83 -8.77 6.72
C GLY A 34 12.36 -8.69 5.26
N LYS A 35 12.73 -9.67 4.44
CA LYS A 35 12.24 -9.76 3.06
C LYS A 35 10.71 -9.91 3.02
N GLY A 36 10.15 -10.74 3.91
CA GLY A 36 8.71 -10.89 4.11
C GLY A 36 8.02 -9.59 4.53
N PHE A 37 8.64 -8.81 5.41
CA PHE A 37 8.14 -7.50 5.83
C PHE A 37 8.02 -6.52 4.65
N ILE A 38 9.04 -6.47 3.78
CA ILE A 38 8.99 -5.64 2.56
C ILE A 38 7.87 -6.10 1.62
N TRP A 39 7.76 -7.40 1.37
CA TRP A 39 6.67 -7.94 0.55
C TRP A 39 5.29 -7.66 1.15
N GLY A 40 5.16 -7.74 2.48
CA GLY A 40 3.94 -7.34 3.19
C GLY A 40 3.58 -5.87 2.94
N ASN A 41 4.56 -4.98 3.01
CA ASN A 41 4.37 -3.56 2.71
C ASN A 41 4.01 -3.30 1.24
N VAL A 42 4.58 -4.06 0.30
CA VAL A 42 4.20 -4.00 -1.12
C VAL A 42 2.73 -4.40 -1.31
N ILE A 43 2.29 -5.49 -0.68
CA ILE A 43 0.88 -5.92 -0.71
C ILE A 43 -0.04 -4.83 -0.13
N LEU A 44 0.37 -4.24 1.00
CA LEU A 44 -0.36 -3.16 1.66
C LEU A 44 -0.54 -1.93 0.74
N LEU A 45 0.52 -1.59 0.00
CA LEU A 45 0.53 -0.51 -0.98
C LEU A 45 -0.40 -0.82 -2.17
N VAL A 46 -0.37 -2.05 -2.69
CA VAL A 46 -1.26 -2.51 -3.77
C VAL A 46 -2.73 -2.45 -3.33
N ILE A 47 -3.04 -2.87 -2.09
CA ILE A 47 -4.40 -2.79 -1.54
C ILE A 47 -4.83 -1.33 -1.39
N GLY A 48 -3.95 -0.46 -0.86
CA GLY A 48 -4.22 0.97 -0.72
C GLY A 48 -4.56 1.64 -2.05
N ILE A 49 -3.74 1.42 -3.08
CA ILE A 49 -3.98 1.92 -4.45
C ILE A 49 -5.27 1.32 -5.02
N GLY A 50 -5.50 0.01 -4.83
CA GLY A 50 -6.72 -0.67 -5.27
C GLY A 50 -8.00 -0.04 -4.71
N LEU A 51 -8.01 0.29 -3.41
CA LEU A 51 -9.13 0.97 -2.76
C LEU A 51 -9.37 2.37 -3.35
N ILE A 52 -8.31 3.13 -3.61
CA ILE A 52 -8.40 4.44 -4.27
C ILE A 52 -9.01 4.29 -5.67
N ILE A 53 -8.50 3.37 -6.48
CA ILE A 53 -9.01 3.10 -7.84
C ILE A 53 -10.49 2.71 -7.78
N ILE A 54 -10.89 1.83 -6.88
CA ILE A 54 -12.29 1.42 -6.70
C ILE A 54 -13.16 2.62 -6.32
N ALA A 55 -12.68 3.49 -5.43
CA ALA A 55 -13.39 4.71 -5.03
C ALA A 55 -13.66 5.65 -6.22
N PHE A 56 -12.72 5.75 -7.16
CA PHE A 56 -12.89 6.54 -8.38
C PHE A 56 -13.77 5.83 -9.42
N ARG A 57 -13.63 4.51 -9.62
CA ARG A 57 -14.43 3.74 -10.60
C ARG A 57 -15.91 3.65 -10.20
N LYS A 58 -16.22 3.56 -8.91
CA LYS A 58 -17.59 3.42 -8.41
C LYS A 58 -18.46 4.66 -8.66
N ASN A 59 -17.84 5.84 -8.83
CA ASN A 59 -18.55 7.08 -9.17
C ASN A 59 -18.80 7.28 -10.67
N LYS A 60 -18.23 6.44 -11.55
CA LYS A 60 -18.44 6.54 -13.01
C LYS A 60 -19.70 5.77 -13.49
N LYS A 61 -20.30 4.97 -12.60
CA LYS A 61 -21.49 4.12 -12.85
C LYS A 61 -22.78 4.66 -12.21
N LYS A 62 -22.73 5.83 -11.59
CA LYS A 62 -23.89 6.56 -11.09
C LYS A 62 -24.03 7.84 -11.89
#